data_AF-A0AAE0BEA8-F1
#
_entry.id   AF-A0AAE0BEA8-F1
#
_cell.length_a   1.000
_cell.length_b   1.000
_cell.length_c   1.000
_cell.angle_alpha   90.00
_cell.angle_beta   90.00
_cell.angle_gamma   90.00
#
_symmetry.space_group_name_H-M   'P 1'
#
loop_
_entity.id
_entity.type
_entity.pdbx_description
1 polymer ?
#
loop_
_entity_poly.entity_id
_entity_poly.type
_entity_poly.pdbx_seq_one_letter_code
_entity_poly.pdbx_strand_id
1 'polypeptide(L)'
;MSTTFGRKELDDIYKSKEPVSDLEHNLEKRPSTEGSSANVGEWGRRTMVTLALTVLTSSQGLLIAMSKANDIKYEYSYTAANCTVEITKCIISFAVLSRVWQQQGVNDDTKLASTWEELRVYPIPAAVYLVKNLLQYVIFLYVDAPSYQILKNLNIISTGVLYRVFLKKTLNPVQWSALILLALGCTIAQMTSQSEKVLSAPVMGIILAIIMAFLSGAAGVYTELIMKKRPQRNVNVQNIYLYSFGILFNAFALFIYDYDAVVGKGFFHGFSPIVLLMILNHALSGIAVSLVMKYADNIVKVYSTSVAMILTTLVSIPLFGFTLTLPFVLGTSVVSVAVFLHYQSKAK
;
A
#
# COMPACT_ATOMS: atom_id res chain seq x y z
N MET A 1 -2.38 -37.72 -1.40
CA MET A 1 -3.74 -37.43 -1.92
C MET A 1 -4.19 -36.00 -1.59
N SER A 2 -3.32 -34.98 -1.77
CA SER A 2 -3.60 -33.59 -1.32
C SER A 2 -2.94 -32.52 -2.21
N THR A 3 -3.01 -32.68 -3.53
CA THR A 3 -2.52 -31.65 -4.48
C THR A 3 -3.50 -31.34 -5.62
N THR A 4 -4.68 -31.97 -5.61
CA THR A 4 -5.65 -31.86 -6.71
C THR A 4 -6.77 -30.84 -6.42
N PHE A 5 -6.94 -30.40 -5.17
CA PHE A 5 -8.05 -29.52 -4.77
C PHE A 5 -7.85 -28.06 -5.22
N GLY A 6 -6.63 -27.51 -5.10
CA GLY A 6 -6.33 -26.13 -5.48
C GLY A 6 -6.30 -25.87 -7.00
N ARG A 7 -6.08 -26.90 -7.83
CA ARG A 7 -6.01 -26.76 -9.30
C ARG A 7 -7.41 -26.69 -9.93
N LYS A 8 -8.38 -27.44 -9.40
CA LYS A 8 -9.78 -27.39 -9.84
C LYS A 8 -10.46 -26.06 -9.49
N GLU A 9 -10.22 -25.49 -8.31
CA GLU A 9 -10.77 -24.16 -7.95
C GLU A 9 -10.22 -23.03 -8.84
N LEU A 10 -8.98 -23.15 -9.32
CA LEU A 10 -8.41 -22.21 -10.30
C LEU A 10 -9.08 -22.39 -11.66
N ASP A 11 -9.23 -23.62 -12.16
CA ASP A 11 -9.81 -23.89 -13.47
C ASP A 11 -11.30 -23.54 -13.58
N ASP A 12 -12.06 -23.67 -12.49
CA ASP A 12 -13.50 -23.32 -12.48
C ASP A 12 -13.74 -21.80 -12.44
N ILE A 13 -12.80 -21.01 -11.91
CA ILE A 13 -12.82 -19.54 -12.04
C ILE A 13 -12.51 -19.10 -13.50
N TYR A 14 -11.80 -19.92 -14.26
CA TYR A 14 -11.41 -19.62 -15.66
C TYR A 14 -12.46 -20.03 -16.71
N LYS A 15 -13.42 -20.90 -16.37
CA LYS A 15 -14.33 -21.50 -17.37
C LYS A 15 -15.60 -20.71 -17.67
N SER A 16 -15.98 -19.70 -16.88
CA SER A 16 -17.10 -18.82 -17.23
C SER A 16 -16.61 -17.69 -18.15
N LYS A 17 -16.54 -18.00 -19.45
CA LYS A 17 -16.06 -17.13 -20.53
C LYS A 17 -16.98 -15.94 -20.80
N GLU A 18 -16.39 -14.75 -20.81
CA GLU A 18 -15.98 -14.10 -22.07
C GLU A 18 -14.48 -13.75 -21.95
N PRO A 19 -13.67 -13.87 -23.00
CA PRO A 19 -12.29 -13.39 -22.96
C PRO A 19 -12.30 -11.87 -22.77
N VAL A 20 -11.63 -11.40 -21.70
CA VAL A 20 -11.54 -9.97 -21.33
C VAL A 20 -10.99 -9.10 -22.48
N SER A 21 -10.21 -9.69 -23.40
CA SER A 21 -9.72 -9.01 -24.60
C SER A 21 -10.84 -8.55 -25.54
N ASP A 22 -11.94 -9.30 -25.62
CA ASP A 22 -13.06 -9.00 -26.51
C ASP A 22 -14.01 -7.98 -25.86
N LEU A 23 -14.03 -7.88 -24.52
CA LEU A 23 -14.70 -6.81 -23.78
C LEU A 23 -13.97 -5.47 -23.92
N GLU A 24 -12.63 -5.44 -23.89
CA GLU A 24 -11.85 -4.22 -24.15
C GLU A 24 -11.98 -3.78 -25.62
N HIS A 25 -11.93 -4.72 -26.57
CA HIS A 25 -12.11 -4.41 -28.00
C HIS A 25 -13.54 -3.90 -28.32
N ASN A 26 -14.57 -4.37 -27.61
CA ASN A 26 -15.95 -3.90 -27.80
C ASN A 26 -16.27 -2.59 -27.05
N LEU A 27 -15.50 -2.23 -26.01
CA LEU A 27 -15.62 -0.94 -25.33
C LEU A 27 -15.00 0.22 -26.14
N GLU A 28 -13.99 -0.05 -26.96
CA GLU A 28 -13.36 0.95 -27.85
C GLU A 28 -14.21 1.35 -29.07
N LYS A 29 -15.28 0.60 -29.39
CA LYS A 29 -16.15 0.84 -30.57
C LYS A 29 -17.46 1.56 -30.27
N ARG A 30 -17.63 2.23 -29.11
CA ARG A 30 -18.80 3.08 -28.89
C ARG A 30 -18.65 4.42 -29.63
N PRO A 31 -19.65 4.84 -30.44
CA PRO A 31 -19.57 6.11 -31.15
C PRO A 31 -19.46 7.29 -30.17
N SER A 32 -18.55 8.18 -30.53
CA SER A 32 -17.96 9.24 -29.73
C SER A 32 -18.84 10.48 -29.60
N THR A 33 -19.88 10.43 -28.78
CA THR A 33 -20.63 11.66 -28.41
C THR A 33 -20.93 11.81 -26.91
N GLU A 34 -20.77 10.78 -26.08
CA GLU A 34 -20.87 10.88 -24.60
C GLU A 34 -19.51 10.74 -23.87
N GLY A 35 -18.42 10.48 -24.60
CA GLY A 35 -17.15 9.97 -24.05
C GLY A 35 -16.14 10.99 -23.50
N SER A 36 -16.38 12.30 -23.59
CA SER A 36 -15.39 13.29 -23.11
C SER A 36 -15.52 13.59 -21.60
N SER A 37 -16.75 13.76 -21.11
CA SER A 37 -17.01 14.08 -19.68
C SER A 37 -16.67 12.92 -18.73
N ALA A 38 -17.04 11.69 -19.11
CA ALA A 38 -16.80 10.50 -18.29
C ALA A 38 -15.29 10.19 -18.16
N ASN A 39 -14.53 10.32 -19.25
CA ASN A 39 -13.08 10.10 -19.26
C ASN A 39 -12.33 11.19 -18.46
N VAL A 40 -12.76 12.45 -18.53
CA VAL A 40 -12.19 13.54 -17.70
C VAL A 40 -12.46 13.28 -16.22
N GLY A 41 -13.67 12.82 -15.86
CA GLY A 41 -14.01 12.46 -14.48
C GLY A 41 -13.18 11.30 -13.92
N GLU A 42 -12.94 10.26 -14.73
CA GLU A 42 -12.11 9.12 -14.33
C GLU A 42 -10.64 9.52 -14.13
N TRP A 43 -10.08 10.30 -15.06
CA TRP A 43 -8.70 10.77 -14.97
C TRP A 43 -8.51 11.72 -13.76
N GLY A 44 -9.47 12.61 -13.52
CA GLY A 44 -9.48 13.47 -12.34
C GLY A 44 -9.49 12.68 -11.03
N ARG A 45 -10.32 11.63 -10.94
CA ARG A 45 -10.37 10.75 -9.76
C ARG A 45 -9.04 10.02 -9.55
N ARG A 46 -8.44 9.47 -10.61
CA ARG A 46 -7.15 8.78 -10.55
C ARG A 46 -6.03 9.69 -10.06
N THR A 47 -5.95 10.90 -10.59
CA THR A 47 -4.96 11.90 -10.17
C THR A 47 -5.17 12.31 -8.72
N MET A 48 -6.42 12.57 -8.31
CA MET A 48 -6.75 12.94 -6.93
C MET A 48 -6.31 11.88 -5.91
N VAL A 49 -6.64 10.59 -6.14
CA VAL A 49 -6.26 9.52 -5.20
C VAL A 49 -4.75 9.28 -5.16
N THR A 50 -4.07 9.47 -6.30
CA THR A 50 -2.61 9.36 -6.43
C THR A 50 -1.91 10.48 -5.66
N LEU A 51 -2.38 11.73 -5.79
CA LEU A 51 -1.84 12.87 -5.05
C LEU A 51 -2.09 12.75 -3.55
N ALA A 52 -3.31 12.35 -3.15
CA ALA A 52 -3.64 12.11 -1.75
C ALA A 52 -2.70 11.06 -1.14
N LEU A 53 -2.48 9.94 -1.84
CA LEU A 53 -1.54 8.91 -1.40
C LEU A 53 -0.12 9.47 -1.26
N THR A 54 0.37 10.23 -2.23
CA THR A 54 1.72 10.81 -2.21
C THR A 54 1.90 11.74 -1.01
N VAL A 55 0.97 12.66 -0.77
CA VAL A 55 1.05 13.62 0.34
C VAL A 55 0.97 12.89 1.68
N LEU A 56 -0.02 12.02 1.87
CA LEU A 56 -0.22 11.27 3.11
C LEU A 56 0.95 10.33 3.41
N THR A 57 1.56 9.73 2.40
CA THR A 57 2.73 8.87 2.58
C THR A 57 3.97 9.69 2.94
N SER A 58 4.11 10.91 2.39
CA SER A 58 5.27 11.77 2.68
C SER A 58 5.31 12.25 4.13
N SER A 59 4.14 12.44 4.74
CA SER A 59 4.03 12.82 6.16
C SER A 59 4.23 11.64 7.11
N GLN A 60 4.08 10.38 6.67
CA GLN A 60 4.20 9.20 7.56
C GLN A 60 5.58 9.12 8.22
N GLY A 61 6.65 9.23 7.43
CA GLY A 61 8.02 9.14 7.95
C GLY A 61 8.31 10.21 9.00
N LEU A 62 7.83 11.44 8.77
CA LEU A 62 7.99 12.57 9.68
C LEU A 62 7.21 12.36 10.99
N LEU A 63 5.97 11.91 10.90
CA LEU A 63 5.13 11.66 12.08
C LEU A 63 5.67 10.51 12.93
N ILE A 64 6.23 9.47 12.31
CA ILE A 64 6.92 8.37 13.02
C ILE A 64 8.20 8.87 13.70
N ALA A 65 8.95 9.78 13.06
CA ALA A 65 10.14 10.35 13.67
C ALA A 65 9.77 11.21 14.90
N MET A 66 8.76 12.07 14.76
CA MET A 66 8.26 12.93 15.84
C MET A 66 7.54 12.16 16.95
N SER A 67 7.07 10.93 16.71
CA SER A 67 6.36 10.13 17.72
C SER A 67 7.28 9.41 18.73
N LYS A 68 8.60 9.45 18.52
CA LYS A 68 9.59 8.86 19.45
C LYS A 68 9.74 9.75 20.69
N ALA A 69 9.66 9.17 21.88
CA ALA A 69 9.88 9.90 23.13
C ALA A 69 11.39 10.07 23.38
N ASN A 70 11.83 11.31 23.59
CA ASN A 70 13.22 11.69 23.90
C ASN A 70 14.27 11.06 22.97
N ASP A 71 13.95 10.89 21.68
CA ASP A 71 14.81 10.26 20.65
C ASP A 71 15.29 8.83 20.94
N ILE A 72 14.80 8.16 22.00
CA ILE A 72 15.39 6.90 22.49
C ILE A 72 14.46 5.69 22.35
N LYS A 73 13.14 5.79 22.64
CA LYS A 73 12.20 4.64 22.56
C LYS A 73 10.76 5.04 22.17
N TYR A 74 10.02 4.06 21.62
CA TYR A 74 8.57 4.15 21.47
C TYR A 74 7.91 3.77 22.81
N GLU A 75 7.12 4.68 23.39
CA GLU A 75 6.40 4.42 24.66
C GLU A 75 5.07 3.68 24.47
N TYR A 76 4.58 3.62 23.23
CA TYR A 76 3.35 2.94 22.85
C TYR A 76 3.63 1.53 22.30
N SER A 77 2.69 0.61 22.51
CA SER A 77 2.72 -0.70 21.84
C SER A 77 2.46 -0.54 20.34
N TYR A 78 3.35 -1.11 19.53
CA TYR A 78 3.22 -1.09 18.07
C TYR A 78 1.98 -1.86 17.61
N THR A 79 1.68 -3.01 18.22
CA THR A 79 0.50 -3.81 17.87
C THR A 79 -0.80 -3.08 18.23
N ALA A 80 -0.84 -2.39 19.38
CA ALA A 80 -1.98 -1.56 19.78
C ALA A 80 -2.18 -0.37 18.82
N ALA A 81 -1.09 0.32 18.44
CA ALA A 81 -1.15 1.40 17.45
C ALA A 81 -1.65 0.90 16.08
N ASN A 82 -1.13 -0.24 15.58
CA ASN A 82 -1.56 -0.81 14.31
C ASN A 82 -3.02 -1.29 14.35
N CYS A 83 -3.47 -1.87 15.46
CA CYS A 83 -4.88 -2.20 15.69
C CYS A 83 -5.77 -0.94 15.63
N THR A 84 -5.34 0.14 16.29
CA THR A 84 -6.06 1.43 16.28
C THR A 84 -6.14 2.02 14.88
N VAL A 85 -5.11 1.87 14.05
CA VAL A 85 -5.13 2.27 12.63
C VAL A 85 -6.21 1.50 11.86
N GLU A 86 -6.31 0.18 12.03
CA GLU A 86 -7.35 -0.63 11.36
C GLU A 86 -8.77 -0.24 11.82
N ILE A 87 -8.96 -0.02 13.12
CA ILE A 87 -10.23 0.46 13.69
C ILE A 87 -10.59 1.81 13.07
N THR A 88 -9.65 2.76 13.04
CA THR A 88 -9.86 4.10 12.47
C THR A 88 -10.22 4.03 10.99
N LYS A 89 -9.54 3.18 10.21
CA LYS A 89 -9.86 2.97 8.79
C LYS A 89 -11.28 2.42 8.60
N CYS A 90 -11.69 1.48 9.44
CA CYS A 90 -13.04 0.91 9.41
C CYS A 90 -14.09 1.97 9.75
N ILE A 91 -13.88 2.77 10.80
CA ILE A 91 -14.78 3.87 11.20
C ILE A 91 -14.92 4.90 10.08
N ILE A 92 -13.81 5.38 9.50
CA ILE A 92 -13.85 6.36 8.41
C ILE A 92 -14.57 5.77 7.18
N SER A 93 -14.29 4.53 6.81
CA SER A 93 -14.95 3.87 5.68
C SER A 93 -16.45 3.72 5.91
N PHE A 94 -16.86 3.35 7.12
CA PHE A 94 -18.27 3.26 7.50
C PHE A 94 -18.97 4.63 7.52
N ALA A 95 -18.30 5.68 8.01
CA ALA A 95 -18.83 7.04 8.00
C ALA A 95 -19.05 7.56 6.57
N VAL A 96 -18.10 7.31 5.66
CA VAL A 96 -18.25 7.66 4.23
C VAL A 96 -19.38 6.85 3.60
N LEU A 97 -19.47 5.54 3.89
CA LEU A 97 -20.56 4.70 3.39
C LEU A 97 -21.93 5.17 3.90
N SER A 98 -22.03 5.57 5.16
CA SER A 98 -23.27 6.09 5.76
C SER A 98 -23.73 7.37 5.06
N ARG A 99 -22.80 8.27 4.68
CA ARG A 99 -23.12 9.44 3.86
C ARG A 99 -23.60 9.07 2.47
N VAL A 100 -23.01 8.03 1.85
CA VAL A 100 -23.49 7.52 0.55
C VAL A 100 -24.92 6.99 0.67
N TRP A 101 -25.25 6.26 1.75
CA TRP A 101 -26.62 5.81 1.99
C TRP A 101 -27.61 6.97 2.18
N GLN A 102 -27.21 8.05 2.85
CA GLN A 102 -28.07 9.23 3.00
C GLN A 102 -28.36 9.93 1.66
N GLN A 103 -27.42 9.89 0.71
CA GLN A 103 -27.56 10.57 -0.58
C GLN A 103 -28.24 9.71 -1.65
N GLN A 104 -27.93 8.41 -1.68
CA GLN A 104 -28.30 7.51 -2.78
C GLN A 104 -29.21 6.35 -2.34
N GLY A 105 -29.48 6.23 -1.04
CA GLY A 105 -30.12 5.06 -0.46
C GLY A 105 -29.20 3.85 -0.35
N VAL A 106 -29.74 2.78 0.22
CA VAL A 106 -29.06 1.47 0.25
C VAL A 106 -29.42 0.71 -1.02
N ASN A 107 -28.42 0.29 -1.77
CA ASN A 107 -28.58 -0.52 -2.99
C ASN A 107 -27.65 -1.75 -2.94
N ASP A 108 -27.67 -2.59 -3.98
CA ASP A 108 -26.87 -3.81 -4.01
C ASP A 108 -25.36 -3.56 -3.96
N ASP A 109 -24.88 -2.44 -4.50
CA ASP A 109 -23.47 -2.07 -4.50
C ASP A 109 -23.01 -1.40 -3.19
N THR A 110 -23.94 -0.92 -2.35
CA THR A 110 -23.64 -0.23 -1.08
C THR A 110 -24.10 -0.97 0.18
N LYS A 111 -24.98 -1.97 0.09
CA LYS A 111 -25.42 -2.75 1.26
C LYS A 111 -24.24 -3.49 1.90
N LEU A 112 -24.21 -3.64 3.23
CA LEU A 112 -23.16 -4.41 3.91
C LEU A 112 -23.38 -5.93 3.87
N ALA A 113 -24.60 -6.38 3.55
CA ALA A 113 -24.88 -7.79 3.36
C ALA A 113 -24.10 -8.34 2.15
N SER A 114 -23.36 -9.43 2.35
CA SER A 114 -22.53 -10.08 1.33
C SER A 114 -22.70 -11.59 1.39
N THR A 115 -22.34 -12.24 0.28
CA THR A 115 -22.21 -13.69 0.21
C THR A 115 -20.86 -14.14 0.77
N TRP A 116 -20.77 -15.40 1.21
CA TRP A 116 -19.52 -15.99 1.65
C TRP A 116 -18.41 -15.93 0.58
N GLU A 117 -18.78 -16.08 -0.70
CA GLU A 117 -17.85 -15.98 -1.83
C GLU A 117 -17.25 -14.58 -2.01
N GLU A 118 -17.98 -13.54 -1.63
CA GLU A 118 -17.45 -12.18 -1.56
C GLU A 118 -16.53 -12.01 -0.36
N LEU A 119 -16.93 -12.51 0.81
CA LEU A 119 -16.21 -12.28 2.06
C LEU A 119 -14.90 -13.07 2.18
N ARG A 120 -14.85 -14.32 1.69
CA ARG A 120 -13.73 -15.25 1.92
C ARG A 120 -12.37 -14.81 1.33
N VAL A 121 -12.35 -13.82 0.44
CA VAL A 121 -11.11 -13.36 -0.22
C VAL A 121 -10.38 -12.25 0.55
N TYR A 122 -11.05 -11.55 1.46
CA TYR A 122 -10.47 -10.44 2.24
C TYR A 122 -9.53 -10.84 3.40
N PRO A 123 -9.68 -12.02 4.04
CA PRO A 123 -8.74 -12.47 5.08
C PRO A 123 -7.30 -12.57 4.58
N ILE A 124 -7.08 -13.02 3.34
CA ILE A 124 -5.73 -13.24 2.79
C ILE A 124 -4.91 -11.94 2.76
N PRO A 125 -5.35 -10.86 2.09
CA PRO A 125 -4.59 -9.61 2.08
C PRO A 125 -4.50 -8.97 3.47
N ALA A 126 -5.54 -9.07 4.30
CA ALA A 126 -5.49 -8.58 5.67
C ALA A 126 -4.38 -9.24 6.50
N ALA A 127 -4.25 -10.57 6.41
CA ALA A 127 -3.18 -11.32 7.07
C ALA A 127 -1.80 -10.95 6.53
N VAL A 128 -1.65 -10.82 5.20
CA VAL A 128 -0.36 -10.43 4.60
C VAL A 128 0.04 -9.00 5.01
N TYR A 129 -0.91 -8.05 5.07
CA TYR A 129 -0.63 -6.70 5.58
C TYR A 129 -0.23 -6.71 7.06
N LEU A 130 -0.89 -7.50 7.90
CA LEU A 130 -0.49 -7.66 9.30
C LEU A 130 0.94 -8.21 9.40
N VAL A 131 1.22 -9.34 8.76
CA VAL A 131 2.53 -9.99 8.81
C VAL A 131 3.61 -9.03 8.32
N LYS A 132 3.37 -8.32 7.21
CA LYS A 132 4.29 -7.29 6.71
C LYS A 132 4.56 -6.21 7.76
N ASN A 133 3.52 -5.68 8.42
CA ASN A 133 3.67 -4.62 9.42
C ASN A 133 4.45 -5.11 10.65
N LEU A 134 4.16 -6.32 11.15
CA LEU A 134 4.92 -6.92 12.26
C LEU A 134 6.37 -7.25 11.87
N LEU A 135 6.59 -7.75 10.66
CA LEU A 135 7.91 -8.10 10.16
C LEU A 135 8.82 -6.88 10.06
N GLN A 136 8.28 -5.71 9.72
CA GLN A 136 9.03 -4.44 9.75
C GLN A 136 9.64 -4.16 11.13
N TYR A 137 8.91 -4.44 12.22
CA TYR A 137 9.44 -4.27 13.56
C TYR A 137 10.58 -5.24 13.86
N VAL A 138 10.41 -6.52 13.49
CA VAL A 138 11.46 -7.54 13.66
C VAL A 138 12.71 -7.17 12.86
N ILE A 139 12.57 -6.63 11.65
CA ILE A 139 13.71 -6.18 10.84
C ILE A 139 14.48 -5.07 11.54
N PHE A 140 13.80 -4.13 12.21
CA PHE A 140 14.48 -3.05 12.95
C PHE A 140 15.29 -3.53 14.16
N LEU A 141 15.13 -4.78 14.60
CA LEU A 141 16.02 -5.39 15.61
C LEU A 141 17.38 -5.79 15.03
N TYR A 142 17.48 -5.95 13.70
CA TYR A 142 18.69 -6.37 13.01
C TYR A 142 19.27 -5.26 12.11
N VAL A 143 18.43 -4.40 11.56
CA VAL A 143 18.79 -3.42 10.52
C VAL A 143 18.33 -2.03 10.94
N ASP A 144 19.20 -1.02 10.80
CA ASP A 144 18.82 0.37 11.09
C ASP A 144 17.80 0.91 10.08
N ALA A 145 17.13 2.02 10.44
CA ALA A 145 16.05 2.57 9.63
C ALA A 145 16.49 2.98 8.21
N PRO A 146 17.59 3.74 8.00
CA PRO A 146 18.13 4.01 6.66
C PRO A 146 18.38 2.74 5.83
N SER A 147 19.05 1.74 6.42
CA SER A 147 19.33 0.48 5.74
C SER A 147 18.07 -0.29 5.36
N TYR A 148 17.07 -0.34 6.25
CA TYR A 148 15.76 -0.92 5.97
C TYR A 148 15.06 -0.23 4.79
N GLN A 149 15.11 1.10 4.73
CA GLN A 149 14.47 1.85 3.64
C GLN A 149 15.08 1.52 2.28
N ILE A 150 16.41 1.34 2.21
CA ILE A 150 17.11 0.88 1.01
C ILE A 150 16.60 -0.51 0.59
N LEU A 151 16.59 -1.47 1.52
CA LEU A 151 16.15 -2.85 1.25
C LEU A 151 14.67 -2.91 0.84
N LYS A 152 13.82 -2.04 1.42
CA LYS A 152 12.39 -1.94 1.11
C LYS A 152 12.13 -1.59 -0.35
N ASN A 153 13.03 -0.88 -1.05
CA ASN A 153 12.87 -0.52 -2.46
C ASN A 153 12.84 -1.74 -3.40
N LEU A 154 13.28 -2.92 -2.95
CA LEU A 154 13.08 -4.18 -3.68
C LEU A 154 11.60 -4.50 -3.92
N ASN A 155 10.70 -3.91 -3.12
CA ASN A 155 9.26 -4.06 -3.30
C ASN A 155 8.77 -3.51 -4.66
N ILE A 156 9.53 -2.60 -5.28
CA ILE A 156 9.20 -1.97 -6.56
C ILE A 156 9.25 -3.04 -7.66
N ILE A 157 10.38 -3.75 -7.72
CA ILE A 157 10.61 -4.82 -8.67
C ILE A 157 9.68 -6.00 -8.39
N SER A 158 9.56 -6.38 -7.11
CA SER A 158 8.65 -7.45 -6.70
C SER A 158 7.20 -7.15 -7.12
N THR A 159 6.74 -5.91 -6.95
CA THR A 159 5.41 -5.48 -7.40
C THR A 159 5.27 -5.62 -8.91
N GLY A 160 6.25 -5.22 -9.71
CA GLY A 160 6.23 -5.39 -11.17
C GLY A 160 6.12 -6.86 -11.61
N VAL A 161 6.89 -7.75 -10.98
CA VAL A 161 6.85 -9.20 -11.24
C VAL A 161 5.50 -9.78 -10.86
N LEU A 162 5.02 -9.51 -9.65
CA LEU A 162 3.74 -10.01 -9.15
C LEU A 162 2.56 -9.44 -9.94
N TYR A 163 2.64 -8.20 -10.39
CA TYR A 163 1.65 -7.57 -11.26
C TYR A 163 1.52 -8.33 -12.59
N ARG A 164 2.64 -8.73 -13.20
CA ARG A 164 2.62 -9.54 -14.42
C ARG A 164 2.10 -10.95 -14.19
N VAL A 165 2.48 -11.59 -13.09
CA VAL A 165 2.12 -13.00 -12.81
C VAL A 165 0.65 -13.14 -12.36
N PHE A 166 0.21 -12.33 -11.40
CA PHE A 166 -1.12 -12.48 -10.78
C PHE A 166 -2.23 -11.71 -11.50
N LEU A 167 -1.96 -10.48 -11.95
CA LEU A 167 -2.94 -9.67 -12.70
C LEU A 167 -2.88 -9.93 -14.21
N LYS A 168 -1.93 -10.74 -14.69
CA LYS A 168 -1.72 -11.08 -16.11
C LYS A 168 -1.55 -9.87 -17.04
N LYS A 169 -1.22 -8.70 -16.48
CA LYS A 169 -1.00 -7.49 -17.25
C LYS A 169 0.43 -7.46 -17.78
N THR A 170 0.57 -7.20 -19.07
CA THR A 170 1.87 -7.09 -19.71
C THR A 170 2.47 -5.72 -19.40
N LEU A 171 3.75 -5.73 -19.02
CA LEU A 171 4.58 -4.53 -18.94
C LEU A 171 5.50 -4.55 -20.13
N ASN A 172 5.50 -3.48 -20.92
CA ASN A 172 6.39 -3.37 -22.06
C ASN A 172 7.86 -3.16 -21.58
N PRO A 173 8.86 -3.34 -22.47
CA PRO A 173 10.27 -3.22 -22.09
C PRO A 173 10.61 -1.85 -21.48
N VAL A 174 9.99 -0.76 -21.96
CA VAL A 174 10.22 0.59 -21.44
C VAL A 174 9.70 0.73 -20.00
N GLN A 175 8.53 0.16 -19.70
CA GLN A 175 7.95 0.14 -18.36
C GLN A 175 8.79 -0.72 -17.40
N TRP A 176 9.37 -1.83 -17.86
CA TRP A 176 10.33 -2.60 -17.07
C TRP A 176 11.58 -1.80 -16.74
N SER A 177 12.18 -1.16 -17.75
CA SER A 177 13.34 -0.28 -17.55
C SER A 177 13.00 0.87 -16.59
N ALA A 178 11.80 1.46 -16.71
CA ALA A 178 11.34 2.51 -15.81
C ALA A 178 11.17 2.02 -14.37
N LEU A 179 10.68 0.80 -14.14
CA LEU A 179 10.59 0.22 -12.78
C LEU A 179 11.96 -0.06 -12.17
N ILE A 180 12.91 -0.56 -12.98
CA ILE A 180 14.30 -0.78 -12.54
C ILE A 180 14.96 0.54 -12.18
N LEU A 181 14.84 1.54 -13.05
CA LEU A 181 15.33 2.90 -12.78
C LEU A 181 14.68 3.50 -11.54
N LEU A 182 13.37 3.28 -11.32
CA LEU A 182 12.69 3.76 -10.13
C LEU A 182 13.29 3.15 -8.86
N ALA A 183 13.54 1.83 -8.85
CA ALA A 183 14.13 1.15 -7.71
C ALA A 183 15.57 1.60 -7.42
N LEU A 184 16.39 1.75 -8.47
CA LEU A 184 17.76 2.26 -8.35
C LEU A 184 17.76 3.72 -7.89
N GLY A 185 16.94 4.57 -8.49
CA GLY A 185 16.84 5.99 -8.12
C GLY A 185 16.41 6.18 -6.67
N CYS A 186 15.41 5.41 -6.20
CA CYS A 186 15.01 5.43 -4.79
C CYS A 186 16.12 4.94 -3.86
N THR A 187 16.88 3.93 -4.28
CA THR A 187 17.99 3.38 -3.51
C THR A 187 19.12 4.41 -3.38
N ILE A 188 19.55 4.99 -4.50
CA ILE A 188 20.57 6.05 -4.56
C ILE A 188 20.13 7.27 -3.72
N ALA A 189 18.87 7.67 -3.84
CA ALA A 189 18.36 8.84 -3.11
C ALA A 189 18.37 8.66 -1.58
N GLN A 190 18.33 7.41 -1.11
CA GLN A 190 18.32 7.08 0.32
C GLN A 190 19.69 6.66 0.84
N MET A 191 20.74 6.69 -0.01
CA MET A 191 22.10 6.46 0.44
C MET A 191 22.57 7.59 1.36
N THR A 192 22.96 7.20 2.56
CA THR A 192 23.63 8.05 3.55
C THR A 192 25.11 7.66 3.68
N SER A 193 25.90 8.46 4.40
CA SER A 193 27.30 8.14 4.71
C SER A 193 27.49 6.83 5.49
N GLN A 194 26.42 6.25 6.05
CA GLN A 194 26.44 4.97 6.77
C GLN A 194 25.90 3.80 5.95
N SER A 195 25.65 3.97 4.64
CA SER A 195 25.04 2.90 3.81
C SER A 195 25.91 1.65 3.68
N GLU A 196 27.21 1.74 3.92
CA GLU A 196 28.10 0.57 4.01
C GLU A 196 27.66 -0.41 5.11
N LYS A 197 26.92 0.07 6.12
CA LYS A 197 26.32 -0.77 7.16
C LYS A 197 25.25 -1.73 6.65
N VAL A 198 24.64 -1.45 5.49
CA VAL A 198 23.64 -2.34 4.88
C VAL A 198 24.26 -3.70 4.58
N LEU A 199 25.47 -3.73 4.02
CA LEU A 199 26.15 -4.97 3.62
C LEU A 199 26.77 -5.71 4.82
N SER A 200 27.03 -5.00 5.91
CA SER A 200 27.48 -5.60 7.18
C SER A 200 26.34 -5.88 8.16
N ALA A 201 25.08 -5.63 7.76
CA ALA A 201 23.92 -5.96 8.57
C ALA A 201 23.81 -7.49 8.75
N PRO A 202 23.27 -7.96 9.88
CA PRO A 202 23.02 -9.38 10.10
C PRO A 202 22.22 -9.99 8.95
N VAL A 203 22.69 -11.12 8.43
CA VAL A 203 22.09 -11.83 7.29
C VAL A 203 20.59 -12.09 7.50
N MET A 204 20.20 -12.40 8.74
CA MET A 204 18.79 -12.57 9.11
C MET A 204 17.96 -11.31 8.78
N GLY A 205 18.45 -10.12 9.13
CA GLY A 205 17.78 -8.86 8.84
C GLY A 205 17.59 -8.62 7.34
N ILE A 206 18.61 -8.93 6.53
CA ILE A 206 18.57 -8.83 5.06
C ILE A 206 17.52 -9.79 4.48
N ILE A 207 17.53 -11.06 4.92
CA ILE A 207 16.56 -12.07 4.46
C ILE A 207 15.13 -11.64 4.79
N LEU A 208 14.88 -11.19 6.03
CA LEU A 208 13.56 -10.73 6.46
C LEU A 208 13.10 -9.51 5.66
N ALA A 209 14.00 -8.56 5.34
CA ALA A 209 13.68 -7.39 4.52
C ALA A 209 13.30 -7.78 3.08
N ILE A 210 14.01 -8.75 2.48
CA ILE A 210 13.66 -9.29 1.16
C ILE A 210 12.27 -9.94 1.20
N ILE A 211 12.00 -10.81 2.18
CA ILE A 211 10.68 -11.44 2.35
C ILE A 211 9.60 -10.37 2.49
N MET A 212 9.83 -9.36 3.32
CA MET A 212 8.89 -8.25 3.52
C MET A 212 8.63 -7.47 2.22
N ALA A 213 9.66 -7.26 1.38
CA ALA A 213 9.50 -6.61 0.08
C ALA A 213 8.55 -7.40 -0.85
N PHE A 214 8.67 -8.74 -0.86
CA PHE A 214 7.75 -9.62 -1.58
C PHE A 214 6.33 -9.59 -1.02
N LEU A 215 6.17 -9.68 0.31
CA LEU A 215 4.85 -9.61 0.96
C LEU A 215 4.17 -8.26 0.68
N SER A 216 4.92 -7.16 0.66
CA SER A 216 4.39 -5.84 0.35
C SER A 216 3.88 -5.73 -1.11
N GLY A 217 4.58 -6.35 -2.05
CA GLY A 217 4.12 -6.46 -3.44
C GLY A 217 2.88 -7.33 -3.55
N ALA A 218 2.91 -8.52 -2.93
CA ALA A 218 1.83 -9.50 -2.97
C ALA A 218 0.52 -8.97 -2.36
N ALA A 219 0.59 -8.34 -1.19
CA ALA A 219 -0.58 -7.74 -0.55
C ALA A 219 -1.24 -6.69 -1.45
N GLY A 220 -0.43 -5.81 -2.07
CA GLY A 220 -0.92 -4.78 -2.97
C GLY A 220 -1.59 -5.37 -4.22
N VAL A 221 -0.90 -6.28 -4.91
CA VAL A 221 -1.42 -6.91 -6.15
C VAL A 221 -2.68 -7.72 -5.87
N TYR A 222 -2.71 -8.47 -4.77
CA TYR A 222 -3.90 -9.23 -4.39
C TYR A 222 -5.07 -8.30 -4.03
N THR A 223 -4.81 -7.21 -3.32
CA THR A 223 -5.84 -6.20 -2.98
C THR A 223 -6.42 -5.56 -4.24
N GLU A 224 -5.57 -5.19 -5.21
CA GLU A 224 -6.01 -4.71 -6.52
C GLU A 224 -6.91 -5.73 -7.23
N LEU A 225 -6.49 -7.00 -7.26
CA LEU A 225 -7.24 -8.07 -7.91
C LEU A 225 -8.65 -8.22 -7.31
N ILE A 226 -8.78 -8.28 -5.98
CA ILE A 226 -10.09 -8.45 -5.35
C ILE A 226 -10.98 -7.21 -5.50
N MET A 227 -10.40 -6.00 -5.45
CA MET A 227 -11.17 -4.76 -5.57
C MET A 227 -11.71 -4.55 -6.97
N LYS A 228 -10.91 -4.93 -7.98
CA LYS A 228 -11.28 -4.83 -9.39
C LYS A 228 -12.12 -6.01 -9.90
N LYS A 229 -12.11 -7.16 -9.22
CA LYS A 229 -13.01 -8.28 -9.55
C LYS A 229 -14.50 -7.89 -9.44
N ARG A 230 -14.83 -6.92 -8.58
CA ARG A 230 -16.18 -6.37 -8.43
C ARG A 230 -16.14 -4.85 -8.57
N PRO A 231 -16.06 -4.30 -9.80
CA PRO A 231 -15.84 -2.87 -10.01
C PRO A 231 -17.00 -2.01 -9.51
N GLN A 232 -18.25 -2.48 -9.66
CA GLN A 232 -19.45 -1.75 -9.23
C GLN A 232 -19.58 -1.65 -7.70
N ARG A 233 -19.05 -2.65 -6.98
CA ARG A 233 -19.10 -2.69 -5.52
C ARG A 233 -18.42 -1.46 -4.92
N ASN A 234 -19.14 -0.77 -4.03
CA ASN A 234 -18.62 0.43 -3.39
C ASN A 234 -17.32 0.14 -2.62
N VAL A 235 -16.30 0.95 -2.87
CA VAL A 235 -14.96 0.75 -2.29
C VAL A 235 -14.97 0.77 -0.76
N ASN A 236 -15.85 1.56 -0.13
CA ASN A 236 -15.95 1.62 1.32
C ASN A 236 -16.48 0.32 1.92
N VAL A 237 -17.35 -0.39 1.20
CA VAL A 237 -17.83 -1.71 1.64
C VAL A 237 -16.70 -2.74 1.56
N GLN A 238 -15.97 -2.77 0.45
CA GLN A 238 -14.80 -3.64 0.29
C GLN A 238 -13.72 -3.34 1.35
N ASN A 239 -13.52 -2.06 1.66
CA ASN A 239 -12.65 -1.61 2.73
C ASN A 239 -13.12 -2.08 4.11
N ILE A 240 -14.41 -1.97 4.43
CA ILE A 240 -14.95 -2.45 5.71
C ILE A 240 -14.68 -3.95 5.88
N TYR A 241 -14.88 -4.77 4.83
CA TYR A 241 -14.54 -6.20 4.91
C TYR A 241 -13.05 -6.42 5.15
N LEU A 242 -12.19 -5.75 4.37
CA LEU A 242 -10.74 -5.85 4.51
C LEU A 242 -10.27 -5.45 5.92
N TYR A 243 -10.74 -4.31 6.42
CA TYR A 243 -10.33 -3.76 7.71
C TYR A 243 -10.95 -4.51 8.88
N SER A 244 -12.14 -5.10 8.73
CA SER A 244 -12.71 -5.97 9.78
C SER A 244 -11.83 -7.19 10.05
N PHE A 245 -11.35 -7.86 8.99
CA PHE A 245 -10.35 -8.93 9.15
C PHE A 245 -9.01 -8.39 9.66
N GLY A 246 -8.60 -7.19 9.24
CA GLY A 246 -7.42 -6.49 9.76
C GLY A 246 -7.49 -6.28 11.28
N ILE A 247 -8.62 -5.79 11.80
CA ILE A 247 -8.88 -5.61 13.23
C ILE A 247 -8.81 -6.97 13.94
N LEU A 248 -9.48 -7.99 13.41
CA LEU A 248 -9.50 -9.33 14.00
C LEU A 248 -8.08 -9.90 14.16
N PHE A 249 -7.27 -9.83 13.09
CA PHE A 249 -5.90 -10.36 13.15
C PHE A 249 -4.97 -9.51 14.01
N ASN A 250 -5.16 -8.19 14.04
CA ASN A 250 -4.39 -7.33 14.94
C ASN A 250 -4.75 -7.56 16.41
N ALA A 251 -6.03 -7.76 16.73
CA ALA A 251 -6.46 -8.13 18.08
C ALA A 251 -5.85 -9.46 18.51
N PHE A 252 -5.82 -10.45 17.60
CA PHE A 252 -5.15 -11.72 17.84
C PHE A 252 -3.63 -11.56 18.04
N ALA A 253 -2.96 -10.78 17.21
CA ALA A 253 -1.52 -10.50 17.37
C ALA A 253 -1.22 -9.77 18.69
N LEU A 254 -2.06 -8.80 19.08
CA LEU A 254 -1.93 -8.10 20.35
C LEU A 254 -2.08 -9.06 21.53
N PHE A 255 -3.05 -9.98 21.47
CA PHE A 255 -3.26 -11.01 22.50
C PHE A 255 -2.06 -11.98 22.62
N ILE A 256 -1.33 -12.23 21.53
CA ILE A 256 -0.18 -13.14 21.57
C ILE A 256 1.11 -12.44 22.00
N TYR A 257 1.37 -11.23 21.48
CA TYR A 257 2.69 -10.60 21.60
C TYR A 257 2.76 -9.51 22.67
N ASP A 258 1.68 -8.76 22.89
CA ASP A 258 1.68 -7.56 23.73
C ASP A 258 0.61 -7.62 24.85
N TYR A 259 0.06 -8.79 25.17
CA TYR A 259 -1.03 -8.94 26.14
C TYR A 259 -0.67 -8.37 27.52
N ASP A 260 0.46 -8.79 28.09
CA ASP A 260 0.89 -8.34 29.42
C ASP A 260 1.18 -6.83 29.44
N ALA A 261 1.76 -6.31 28.36
CA ALA A 261 2.04 -4.89 28.24
C ALA A 261 0.75 -4.05 28.17
N VAL A 262 -0.25 -4.53 27.42
CA VAL A 262 -1.52 -3.84 27.22
C VAL A 262 -2.44 -3.96 28.44
N VAL A 263 -2.49 -5.12 29.10
CA VAL A 263 -3.28 -5.31 30.33
C VAL A 263 -2.64 -4.58 31.50
N GLY A 264 -1.31 -4.62 31.62
CA GLY A 264 -0.59 -4.00 32.74
C GLY A 264 -0.52 -2.47 32.67
N LYS A 265 -0.34 -1.88 31.47
CA LYS A 265 -0.18 -0.42 31.29
C LYS A 265 -1.40 0.27 30.68
N GLY A 266 -2.31 -0.49 30.08
CA GLY A 266 -3.45 0.01 29.33
C GLY A 266 -3.20 0.04 27.81
N PHE A 267 -4.25 -0.22 27.03
CA PHE A 267 -4.21 -0.26 25.56
C PHE A 267 -3.71 1.05 24.92
N PHE A 268 -4.07 2.19 25.49
CA PHE A 268 -3.70 3.52 24.99
C PHE A 268 -2.47 4.12 25.69
N HIS A 269 -1.70 3.32 26.43
CA HIS A 269 -0.48 3.81 27.07
C HIS A 269 0.51 4.36 26.02
N GLY A 270 1.05 5.55 26.27
CA GLY A 270 2.00 6.21 25.37
C GLY A 270 1.36 6.88 24.15
N PHE A 271 0.03 6.95 24.05
CA PHE A 271 -0.67 7.61 22.95
C PHE A 271 -0.70 9.12 23.18
N SER A 272 0.41 9.78 22.85
CA SER A 272 0.50 11.24 22.82
C SER A 272 -0.27 11.84 21.64
N PRO A 273 -0.53 13.17 21.62
CA PRO A 273 -1.20 13.82 20.48
C PRO A 273 -0.51 13.58 19.13
N ILE A 274 0.82 13.50 19.11
CA ILE A 274 1.58 13.20 17.89
C ILE A 274 1.38 11.74 17.43
N VAL A 275 1.24 10.79 18.37
CA VAL A 275 0.91 9.39 18.06
C VAL A 275 -0.50 9.29 17.48
N LEU A 276 -1.47 10.02 18.03
CA LEU A 276 -2.83 10.07 17.49
C LEU A 276 -2.87 10.66 16.08
N LEU A 277 -2.11 11.73 15.82
CA LEU A 277 -1.97 12.31 14.49
C LEU A 277 -1.30 11.34 13.50
N MET A 278 -0.25 10.62 13.95
CA MET A 278 0.40 9.55 13.18
C MET A 278 -0.60 8.43 12.82
N ILE A 279 -1.40 7.97 13.79
CA ILE A 279 -2.43 6.94 13.59
C ILE A 279 -3.47 7.41 12.57
N LEU A 280 -3.96 8.64 12.68
CA LEU A 280 -4.91 9.22 11.73
C LEU A 280 -4.31 9.29 10.32
N ASN A 281 -3.06 9.77 10.19
CA ASN A 281 -2.37 9.85 8.90
C ASN A 281 -2.14 8.46 8.28
N HIS A 282 -1.78 7.47 9.10
CA HIS A 282 -1.66 6.07 8.66
C HIS A 282 -2.99 5.50 8.19
N ALA A 283 -4.09 5.79 8.89
CA ALA A 283 -5.41 5.35 8.48
C ALA A 283 -5.83 5.98 7.14
N LEU A 284 -5.67 7.30 7.01
CA LEU A 284 -5.97 8.02 5.77
C LEU A 284 -5.10 7.53 4.60
N SER A 285 -3.81 7.30 4.81
CA SER A 285 -2.92 6.75 3.79
C SER A 285 -3.33 5.32 3.40
N GLY A 286 -3.71 4.47 4.35
CA GLY A 286 -4.22 3.13 4.06
C GLY A 286 -5.50 3.14 3.21
N ILE A 287 -6.42 4.07 3.48
CA ILE A 287 -7.60 4.32 2.64
C ILE A 287 -7.19 4.84 1.26
N ALA A 288 -6.23 5.77 1.17
CA ALA A 288 -5.70 6.25 -0.10
C ALA A 288 -5.08 5.10 -0.93
N VAL A 289 -4.35 4.18 -0.29
CA VAL A 289 -3.84 2.97 -0.94
C VAL A 289 -4.98 2.14 -1.53
N SER A 290 -6.06 1.87 -0.78
CA SER A 290 -7.17 1.08 -1.31
C SER A 290 -7.92 1.79 -2.45
N LEU A 291 -8.07 3.11 -2.37
CA LEU A 291 -8.61 3.91 -3.47
C LEU A 291 -7.72 3.84 -4.72
N VAL A 292 -6.40 3.86 -4.57
CA VAL A 292 -5.45 3.64 -5.68
C VAL A 292 -5.57 2.22 -6.24
N MET A 293 -5.72 1.20 -5.39
CA MET A 293 -5.96 -0.18 -5.86
C MET A 293 -7.28 -0.32 -6.63
N LYS A 294 -8.33 0.42 -6.24
CA LYS A 294 -9.64 0.41 -6.90
C LYS A 294 -9.64 1.18 -8.22
N TYR A 295 -9.11 2.39 -8.22
CA TYR A 295 -9.29 3.35 -9.33
C TYR A 295 -8.05 3.53 -10.22
N ALA A 296 -6.86 3.19 -9.72
CA ALA A 296 -5.62 3.20 -10.48
C ALA A 296 -5.05 1.78 -10.51
N ASP A 297 -3.76 1.57 -10.25
CA ASP A 297 -3.13 0.25 -10.24
C ASP A 297 -1.98 0.22 -9.21
N ASN A 298 -1.52 -0.97 -8.85
CA ASN A 298 -0.47 -1.13 -7.85
C ASN A 298 0.90 -0.62 -8.34
N ILE A 299 1.08 -0.48 -9.65
CA ILE A 299 2.25 0.19 -10.23
C ILE A 299 2.21 1.68 -9.92
N VAL A 300 1.07 2.36 -10.15
CA VAL A 300 0.88 3.77 -9.76
C VAL A 300 1.13 3.98 -8.27
N LYS A 301 0.65 3.08 -7.39
CA LYS A 301 0.96 3.15 -5.95
C LYS A 301 2.46 3.20 -5.69
N VAL A 302 3.23 2.33 -6.35
CA VAL A 302 4.68 2.28 -6.18
C VAL A 302 5.33 3.60 -6.61
N TYR A 303 4.97 4.14 -7.78
CA TYR A 303 5.44 5.46 -8.22
C TYR A 303 5.06 6.58 -7.25
N SER A 304 3.81 6.61 -6.75
CA SER A 304 3.37 7.59 -5.74
C SER A 304 4.21 7.51 -4.48
N THR A 305 4.49 6.31 -3.97
CA THR A 305 5.32 6.14 -2.78
C THR A 305 6.77 6.57 -3.02
N SER A 306 7.31 6.35 -4.22
CA SER A 306 8.64 6.84 -4.59
C SER A 306 8.73 8.36 -4.63
N VAL A 307 7.72 9.03 -5.20
CA VAL A 307 7.65 10.50 -5.20
C VAL A 307 7.45 11.03 -3.78
N ALA A 308 6.64 10.35 -2.96
CA ALA A 308 6.42 10.72 -1.57
C ALA A 308 7.72 10.72 -0.74
N MET A 309 8.64 9.78 -1.01
CA MET A 309 9.96 9.74 -0.36
C MET A 309 10.78 11.00 -0.67
N ILE A 310 10.79 11.45 -1.92
CA ILE A 310 11.48 12.70 -2.32
C ILE A 310 10.85 13.89 -1.60
N LEU A 311 9.52 13.98 -1.60
CA LEU A 311 8.79 15.06 -0.93
C LEU A 311 9.08 15.09 0.58
N THR A 312 9.17 13.91 1.21
CA THR A 312 9.54 13.78 2.64
C THR A 312 10.88 14.46 2.91
N THR A 313 11.90 14.17 2.11
CA THR A 313 13.23 14.78 2.28
C THR A 313 13.21 16.28 2.05
N LEU A 314 12.51 16.75 1.00
CA LEU A 314 12.41 18.18 0.71
C LEU A 314 11.75 18.95 1.87
N VAL A 315 10.69 18.40 2.47
CA VAL A 315 10.03 18.98 3.65
C VAL A 315 10.91 18.86 4.90
N SER A 316 11.77 17.84 4.96
CA SER A 316 12.69 17.65 6.10
C SER A 316 13.81 18.71 6.16
N ILE A 317 14.17 19.35 5.04
CA ILE A 317 15.21 20.38 4.98
C ILE A 317 14.85 21.58 5.88
N PRO A 318 13.72 22.29 5.69
CA PRO A 318 13.37 23.43 6.53
C PRO A 318 12.95 23.02 7.95
N LEU A 319 12.42 21.81 8.15
CA LEU A 319 11.92 21.36 9.46
C LEU A 319 13.01 20.84 10.39
N PHE A 320 14.01 20.14 9.84
CA PHE A 320 15.03 19.43 10.63
C PHE A 320 16.47 19.80 10.23
N GLY A 321 16.65 20.75 9.32
CA GLY A 321 17.98 21.19 8.87
C GLY A 321 18.74 20.14 8.05
N PHE A 322 18.02 19.22 7.39
CA PHE A 322 18.65 18.17 6.59
C PHE A 322 19.45 18.75 5.41
N THR A 323 20.67 18.27 5.18
CA THR A 323 21.52 18.72 4.07
C THR A 323 21.30 17.85 2.84
N LEU A 324 21.13 18.49 1.68
CA LEU A 324 21.01 17.79 0.40
C LEU A 324 22.34 17.10 0.07
N THR A 325 22.29 15.79 -0.12
CA THR A 325 23.46 14.99 -0.50
C THR A 325 23.50 14.81 -2.02
N LEU A 326 24.70 14.64 -2.59
CA LEU A 326 24.85 14.33 -4.02
C LEU A 326 24.07 13.05 -4.42
N PRO A 327 24.11 11.93 -3.65
CA PRO A 327 23.26 10.78 -3.90
C PRO A 327 21.76 11.13 -3.94
N PHE A 328 21.27 11.99 -3.03
CA PHE A 328 19.88 12.42 -3.06
C PHE A 328 19.50 13.12 -4.38
N VAL A 329 20.33 14.05 -4.85
CA VAL A 329 20.08 14.79 -6.10
C VAL A 329 20.12 13.85 -7.32
N LEU A 330 21.11 12.97 -7.39
CA LEU A 330 21.23 12.00 -8.49
C LEU A 330 20.07 11.00 -8.48
N GLY A 331 19.74 10.45 -7.32
CA GLY A 331 18.63 9.50 -7.17
C GLY A 331 17.28 10.13 -7.52
N THR A 332 17.04 11.37 -7.09
CA THR A 332 15.83 12.15 -7.43
C THR A 332 15.73 12.40 -8.94
N SER A 333 16.86 12.69 -9.59
CA SER A 333 16.91 12.87 -11.05
C SER A 333 16.53 11.57 -11.77
N VAL A 334 17.08 10.43 -11.32
CA VAL A 334 16.75 9.10 -11.88
C VAL A 334 15.28 8.75 -11.65
N VAL A 335 14.72 9.00 -10.47
CA VAL A 335 13.28 8.79 -10.19
C VAL A 335 12.41 9.64 -11.11
N SER A 336 12.78 10.90 -11.35
CA SER A 336 12.05 11.80 -12.25
C SER A 336 12.02 11.26 -13.69
N VAL A 337 13.16 10.78 -14.19
CA VAL A 337 13.25 10.12 -15.51
C VAL A 337 12.40 8.85 -15.54
N ALA A 338 12.46 8.02 -14.50
CA ALA A 338 11.67 6.79 -14.42
C ALA A 338 10.15 7.06 -14.46
N VAL A 339 9.68 8.09 -13.73
CA VAL A 339 8.28 8.53 -13.76
C VAL A 339 7.89 8.96 -15.17
N PHE A 340 8.70 9.82 -15.79
CA PHE A 340 8.45 10.32 -17.14
C PHE A 340 8.36 9.19 -18.18
N LEU A 341 9.32 8.26 -18.17
CA LEU A 341 9.34 7.11 -19.08
C LEU A 341 8.10 6.22 -18.93
N HIS A 342 7.68 5.96 -17.69
CA HIS A 342 6.48 5.15 -17.43
C HIS A 342 5.21 5.80 -18.00
N TYR A 343 5.03 7.10 -17.76
CA TYR A 343 3.85 7.82 -18.24
C TYR A 343 3.83 7.96 -19.76
N GLN A 344 4.95 8.33 -20.39
CA GLN A 344 5.02 8.40 -21.86
C GLN A 344 4.75 7.05 -22.51
N SER A 345 5.26 5.98 -21.91
CA SER A 345 5.07 4.64 -22.45
C SER A 345 3.64 4.11 -22.29
N LYS A 346 2.83 4.69 -21.40
CA LYS A 346 1.42 4.32 -21.22
C LYS A 346 0.49 5.09 -22.18
N ALA A 347 0.99 6.16 -22.80
CA ALA A 347 0.27 6.97 -23.77
C ALA A 347 0.45 6.50 -25.23
N LYS A 348 1.32 5.52 -25.47
CA LYS A 348 1.55 4.86 -26.77
C LYS A 348 0.93 3.47 -26.75
#